data_AF-A0A7Y3H8U8-F1
#
_entry.id   AF-A0A7Y3H8U8-F1
#
_cell.length_a   1.000
_cell.length_b   1.000
_cell.length_c   1.000
_cell.angle_alpha   90.00
_cell.angle_beta   90.00
_cell.angle_gamma   90.00
#
_symmetry.space_group_name_H-M   'P 1'
#
loop_
_entity.id
_entity.type
_entity.pdbx_description
1 polymer ?
#
loop_
_entity_poly.entity_id
_entity_poly.type
_entity_poly.pdbx_seq_one_letter_code
_entity_poly.pdbx_strand_id
1 'polypeptide(L)'
;YWQHRVAFESTYGDIDPTVIVPFEGQHPAVIQDWIENSANPSFTFNPDYQLSRRERKHRLLRPLEKQFGWDVSRRHFRIIRDYRPGD
;
A
#
# COMPACT_ATOMS: atom_id res chain seq x y z
N TYR A 1 -24.53 -6.89 -0.70
CA TYR A 1 -23.15 -6.70 -1.20
C TYR A 1 -22.27 -5.87 -0.27
N TRP A 2 -22.71 -4.75 0.31
CA TRP A 2 -21.87 -3.92 1.21
C TRP A 2 -22.07 -4.13 2.73
N GLN A 3 -23.00 -4.99 3.15
CA GLN A 3 -23.36 -5.19 4.56
C GLN A 3 -22.65 -6.38 5.23
N HIS A 4 -21.89 -7.17 4.48
CA HIS A 4 -21.07 -8.21 5.09
C HIS A 4 -19.81 -7.57 5.64
N ARG A 5 -19.74 -7.43 6.97
CA ARG A 5 -18.46 -7.34 7.66
C ARG A 5 -17.75 -8.67 7.40
N VAL A 6 -16.96 -8.72 6.34
CA VAL A 6 -15.99 -9.79 6.15
C VAL A 6 -15.14 -9.77 7.41
N ALA A 7 -15.27 -10.82 8.23
CA ALA A 7 -14.38 -11.05 9.35
C ALA A 7 -12.97 -10.92 8.79
N PHE A 8 -12.13 -10.09 9.42
CA PHE A 8 -10.78 -9.74 8.98
C PHE A 8 -10.06 -10.91 8.33
N GLU A 9 -10.23 -11.05 7.01
CA GLU A 9 -9.87 -12.26 6.32
C GLU A 9 -8.36 -12.18 6.07
N SER A 10 -7.65 -13.26 6.38
CA SER A 10 -6.19 -13.38 6.35
C SER A 10 -5.58 -13.23 4.94
N THR A 11 -6.39 -12.91 3.94
CA THR A 11 -6.04 -12.81 2.51
C THR A 11 -5.17 -11.60 2.16
N TYR A 12 -5.01 -10.63 3.06
CA TYR A 12 -4.10 -9.49 2.80
C TYR A 12 -2.61 -9.87 2.79
N GLY A 13 -2.25 -11.06 3.28
CA GLY A 13 -0.87 -11.53 3.34
C GLY A 13 -0.25 -11.94 1.99
N ASP A 14 -1.07 -12.07 0.94
CA ASP A 14 -0.67 -12.48 -0.41
C ASP A 14 -0.12 -11.29 -1.24
N ILE A 15 0.98 -10.73 -0.76
CA ILE A 15 1.64 -9.56 -1.36
C ILE A 15 3.15 -9.65 -1.18
N ASP A 16 3.89 -9.10 -2.14
CA ASP A 16 5.34 -8.92 -2.04
C ASP A 16 5.78 -8.18 -0.75
N PRO A 17 6.51 -8.82 0.19
CA PRO A 17 6.94 -8.19 1.44
C PRO A 17 7.89 -7.01 1.25
N THR A 18 8.53 -6.88 0.10
CA THR A 18 9.48 -5.80 -0.19
C THR A 18 8.80 -4.48 -0.56
N VAL A 19 7.47 -4.50 -0.80
CA VAL A 19 6.72 -3.30 -1.19
C VAL A 19 5.98 -2.63 -0.03
N ILE A 20 5.85 -3.31 1.10
CA ILE A 20 5.22 -2.80 2.31
C ILE A 20 6.31 -2.47 3.33
N VAL A 21 6.18 -1.32 3.99
CA VAL A 21 7.03 -0.91 5.10
C VAL A 21 6.16 -0.50 6.29
N PRO A 22 6.63 -0.68 7.53
CA PRO A 22 5.97 -0.13 8.70
C PRO A 22 5.78 1.39 8.55
N PHE A 23 4.63 1.88 8.98
CA PHE A 23 4.41 3.31 9.10
C PHE A 23 5.04 3.81 10.40
N GLU A 24 6.01 4.71 10.30
CA GLU A 24 6.74 5.27 11.46
C GLU A 24 6.23 6.68 11.86
N GLY A 25 5.23 7.21 11.15
CA GLY A 25 4.65 8.51 11.45
C GLY A 25 3.62 8.48 12.57
N GLN A 26 3.05 9.65 12.88
CA GLN A 26 1.93 9.78 13.80
C GLN A 26 0.62 9.86 13.03
N HIS A 27 -0.36 9.07 13.43
CA HIS A 27 -1.71 9.18 12.91
C HIS A 27 -2.40 10.43 13.50
N PRO A 28 -3.19 11.18 12.70
CA PRO A 28 -3.99 12.29 13.21
C PRO A 28 -4.99 11.83 14.30
N ALA A 29 -5.25 12.66 15.30
CA ALA A 29 -6.16 12.33 16.40
C ALA A 29 -7.57 11.92 15.93
N VAL A 30 -8.06 12.51 14.83
CA VAL A 30 -9.39 12.21 14.27
C VAL A 30 -9.55 10.75 13.82
N ILE A 31 -8.46 10.04 13.51
CA ILE A 31 -8.53 8.64 13.04
C ILE A 31 -8.34 7.62 14.18
N GLN A 32 -8.03 8.07 15.39
CA GLN A 32 -7.67 7.17 16.50
C GLN A 32 -8.77 6.17 16.84
N ASP A 33 -10.01 6.63 16.98
CA ASP A 33 -11.17 5.77 17.27
C ASP A 33 -11.36 4.67 16.20
N TRP A 34 -11.14 5.02 14.93
CA TRP A 34 -11.23 4.05 13.84
C TRP A 34 -10.10 3.01 13.88
N ILE A 35 -8.88 3.42 14.22
CA ILE A 35 -7.74 2.50 14.37
C ILE A 35 -8.02 1.50 15.50
N GLU A 36 -8.54 1.98 16.63
CA GLU A 36 -8.81 1.13 17.81
C GLU A 36 -9.97 0.16 17.56
N ASN A 37 -11.03 0.59 16.87
CA ASN A 37 -12.29 -0.17 16.79
C ASN A 37 -12.57 -0.85 15.45
N SER A 38 -11.90 -0.45 14.37
CA SER A 38 -12.25 -0.88 13.00
C SER A 38 -11.07 -1.36 12.16
N ALA A 39 -9.84 -1.01 12.51
CA ALA A 39 -8.67 -1.47 11.76
C ALA A 39 -8.36 -2.95 12.03
N ASN A 40 -7.63 -3.58 11.10
CA ASN A 40 -7.12 -4.93 11.29
C ASN A 40 -6.12 -4.91 12.47
N PRO A 41 -6.31 -5.75 13.50
CA PRO A 41 -5.45 -5.73 14.69
C PRO A 41 -4.05 -6.30 14.42
N SER A 42 -3.90 -7.10 13.37
CA SER A 42 -2.61 -7.65 12.97
C SER A 42 -2.54 -7.82 11.46
N PHE A 43 -1.31 -7.80 10.96
CA PHE A 43 -0.99 -8.05 9.57
C PHE A 43 0.23 -8.97 9.51
N THR A 44 0.09 -10.09 8.82
CA THR A 44 1.17 -11.07 8.61
C THR A 44 1.24 -11.42 7.13
N PHE A 45 2.47 -11.52 6.61
CA PHE A 45 2.67 -12.01 5.25
C PHE A 45 2.42 -13.51 5.19
N ASN A 46 1.86 -13.97 4.07
CA ASN A 46 1.76 -15.40 3.81
C ASN A 46 3.15 -15.94 3.40
N PRO A 47 3.78 -16.84 4.19
CA PRO A 47 5.10 -17.36 3.88
C PRO A 47 5.13 -18.20 2.59
N ASP A 48 3.99 -18.76 2.18
CA ASP A 48 3.85 -19.59 0.99
C ASP A 48 3.51 -18.78 -0.28
N TYR A 49 3.38 -17.45 -0.15
CA TYR A 49 3.00 -16.60 -1.27
C TYR A 49 4.06 -16.59 -2.37
N GLN A 50 3.65 -16.97 -3.57
CA GLN A 50 4.49 -16.89 -4.76
C GLN A 50 4.24 -15.60 -5.51
N LEU A 51 5.30 -14.80 -5.65
CA LEU A 51 5.24 -13.54 -6.40
C LEU A 51 4.68 -13.75 -7.80
N SER A 52 3.72 -12.92 -8.15
CA SER A 52 3.19 -12.80 -9.50
C SER A 52 4.24 -12.30 -10.48
N ARG A 53 4.00 -12.51 -11.78
CA ARG A 53 4.85 -11.96 -12.85
C ARG A 53 4.95 -10.43 -12.78
N ARG A 54 3.88 -9.76 -12.32
CA ARG A 54 3.81 -8.31 -12.16
C ARG A 54 4.74 -7.83 -11.04
N GLU A 55 4.71 -8.49 -9.89
CA GLU A 55 5.57 -8.12 -8.74
C GLU A 55 7.04 -8.37 -9.03
N ARG A 56 7.39 -9.50 -9.66
CA ARG A 56 8.77 -9.77 -10.10
C ARG A 56 9.30 -8.68 -11.03
N LYS A 57 8.49 -8.27 -12.01
CA LYS A 57 8.84 -7.14 -12.89
C LYS A 57 9.07 -5.86 -12.09
N HIS A 58 8.20 -5.57 -11.12
CA HIS A 58 8.32 -4.39 -10.28
C HIS A 58 9.57 -4.40 -9.38
N ARG A 59 9.96 -5.56 -8.82
CA ARG A 59 11.23 -5.71 -8.07
C ARG A 59 12.45 -5.33 -8.91
N LEU A 60 12.45 -5.66 -10.20
CA LEU A 60 13.54 -5.32 -11.12
C LEU A 60 13.51 -3.83 -11.51
N LEU A 61 12.33 -3.28 -11.73
CA LEU A 61 12.19 -1.89 -12.20
C LEU A 61 12.42 -0.86 -11.09
N ARG A 62 12.01 -1.10 -9.85
CA ARG A 62 12.20 -0.17 -8.73
C ARG A 62 13.64 0.38 -8.57
N PRO A 63 14.70 -0.46 -8.50
CA PRO A 63 16.05 0.06 -8.37
C PRO A 63 16.51 0.82 -9.61
N LEU A 64 16.06 0.40 -10.81
CA LEU A 64 16.35 1.10 -12.06
C LEU A 64 15.69 2.48 -12.09
N GLU A 65 14.42 2.59 -11.71
CA GLU A 65 13.73 3.88 -11.58
C GLU A 65 14.48 4.82 -10.63
N LYS A 66 14.90 4.31 -9.46
CA LYS A 66 15.66 5.10 -8.47
C LYS A 66 17.02 5.55 -9.00
N GLN A 67 17.70 4.73 -9.79
CA GLN A 67 19.03 5.03 -10.32
C GLN A 67 19.01 5.94 -11.55
N PHE A 68 18.01 5.78 -12.43
CA PHE A 68 17.91 6.51 -13.69
C PHE A 68 16.93 7.69 -13.66
N GLY A 69 16.15 7.85 -12.59
CA GLY A 69 15.12 8.89 -12.48
C GLY A 69 13.92 8.67 -13.40
N TRP A 70 13.69 7.43 -13.83
CA TRP A 70 12.58 7.08 -14.71
C TRP A 70 11.29 6.85 -13.91
N ASP A 71 10.15 7.14 -14.55
CA ASP A 71 8.82 6.81 -14.04
C ASP A 71 8.14 5.86 -15.02
N VAL A 72 8.12 4.56 -14.71
CA VAL A 72 7.47 3.54 -15.53
C VAL A 72 6.00 3.32 -15.13
N SER A 73 5.46 4.16 -14.23
CA SER A 73 4.10 4.05 -13.76
C SER A 73 3.10 4.45 -14.84
N ARG A 74 2.03 3.65 -14.98
CA ARG A 74 0.89 4.00 -15.84
C ARG A 74 -0.11 4.81 -15.04
N ARG A 75 -0.09 6.13 -15.21
CA ARG A 75 -1.07 7.05 -14.63
C ARG A 75 -2.19 7.30 -15.63
N HIS A 76 -3.44 7.02 -15.24
CA HIS A 76 -4.65 7.32 -16.02
C HIS A 76 -5.34 8.60 -15.52
N PHE A 77 -4.58 9.52 -14.95
CA PHE A 77 -5.06 10.80 -14.47
C PHE A 77 -4.11 11.90 -14.94
N ARG A 78 -4.64 13.11 -15.07
CA ARG A 78 -3.87 14.33 -15.27
C ARG A 78 -3.95 15.14 -13.98
N ILE A 79 -2.80 15.58 -13.48
CA ILE A 79 -2.74 16.54 -12.38
C ILE A 79 -3.20 17.89 -12.93
N ILE A 80 -4.29 18.43 -12.38
CA ILE A 80 -4.87 19.73 -12.81
C ILE A 80 -4.44 20.86 -11.87
N ARG A 81 -4.31 20.56 -10.57
CA ARG A 81 -3.82 21.47 -9.54
C ARG A 81 -3.00 20.67 -8.55
N ASP A 82 -1.83 21.20 -8.18
CA ASP A 82 -1.01 20.65 -7.11
C ASP A 82 -1.45 21.28 -5.78
N TYR A 83 -1.50 20.50 -4.71
CA TYR A 83 -1.81 21.02 -3.38
C TYR A 83 -0.50 21.47 -2.72
N ARG A 84 -0.36 22.77 -2.51
CA ARG A 84 0.68 23.34 -1.66
C ARG A 84 0.04 23.75 -0.34
N PRO A 85 0.52 23.24 0.81
CA PRO A 85 0.04 23.74 2.09
C PRO A 85 0.38 25.23 2.20
N GLY A 86 -0.65 26.10 2.22
CA GLY A 86 -0.48 27.56 2.40
C GLY A 86 -1.02 28.46 1.29
N ASP A 87 -1.56 27.91 0.19
CA ASP A 87 -2.33 28.66 -0.83
C ASP A 87 -3.84 28.70 -0.53
#